data_AF-A0A4Q7E943-F1
#
_entry.id   AF-A0A4Q7E943-F1
#
_cell.length_a   1.000
_cell.length_b   1.000
_cell.length_c   1.000
_cell.angle_alpha   90.00
_cell.angle_beta   90.00
_cell.angle_gamma   90.00
#
_symmetry.space_group_name_H-M   'P 1'
#
loop_
_entity.id
_entity.type
_entity.pdbx_description
1 polymer ?
#
loop_
_entity_poly.entity_id
_entity_poly.type
_entity_poly.pdbx_seq_one_letter_code
_entity_poly.pdbx_strand_id
1 'polypeptide(L)'
;MPLSSPRFLNPIALTSAVILGSVPVAQAANVIAGPTDAQFKIANLPDGNYRFCSDRPPSDVKRVSGVCFRFQKDGEAITGDYYYPYEGSSICLTGQVNGNTVSGQGLERFSINSAPPDDFDQTSLHDWRPEGFLEIGRGVAVSDRPADQKAVRYRSALLNLHNFYQYNAGTVLPPSRCNLPTTRAASPTPDRENLREVGESAFYNGEPIYLDETSITAVGDQEYRYQTLIGVPDRLSETEYRLDCDNLGTVQVLRSRYYDSDGDLQEVEVVNRAVPAEQRDTPYATPSNQRYNASRYICDAYAQN
;
A
#
# COMPACT_ATOMS: atom_id res chain seq x y z
N MET A 1 35.83 52.07 -67.68
CA MET A 1 36.65 52.12 -66.46
C MET A 1 35.77 52.55 -65.29
N PRO A 2 35.48 51.63 -64.35
CA PRO A 2 35.22 52.02 -62.97
C PRO A 2 36.10 51.24 -61.99
N LEU A 3 36.65 51.95 -61.01
CA LEU A 3 37.46 51.45 -59.90
C LEU A 3 36.55 50.82 -58.83
N SER A 4 36.90 49.62 -58.35
CA SER A 4 36.28 48.96 -57.20
C SER A 4 37.17 49.08 -55.95
N SER A 5 36.61 49.62 -54.87
CA SER A 5 37.23 49.80 -53.56
C SER A 5 37.47 48.48 -52.81
N PRO A 6 38.50 48.39 -51.94
CA PRO A 6 38.69 47.24 -51.04
C PRO A 6 37.92 47.44 -49.72
N ARG A 7 37.36 46.34 -49.19
CA ARG A 7 36.73 46.27 -47.86
C ARG A 7 37.76 45.84 -46.82
N PHE A 8 37.79 46.57 -45.71
CA PHE A 8 38.53 46.23 -44.50
C PHE A 8 37.79 45.14 -43.68
N LEU A 9 38.54 44.16 -43.19
CA LEU A 9 38.09 43.14 -42.24
C LEU A 9 38.53 43.53 -40.82
N ASN A 10 37.59 43.57 -39.88
CA ASN A 10 37.86 43.75 -38.45
C ASN A 10 38.09 42.39 -37.76
N PRO A 11 39.07 42.27 -36.85
CA PRO A 11 39.27 41.07 -36.06
C PRO A 11 38.32 41.05 -34.85
N ILE A 12 37.57 39.96 -34.68
CA ILE A 12 36.77 39.69 -33.48
C ILE A 12 37.63 38.89 -32.50
N ALA A 13 37.88 39.45 -31.32
CA ALA A 13 38.56 38.76 -30.23
C ALA A 13 37.61 37.77 -29.54
N LEU A 14 37.99 36.49 -29.50
CA LEU A 14 37.31 35.46 -28.69
C LEU A 14 37.90 35.44 -27.27
N THR A 15 37.11 35.87 -26.29
CA THR A 15 37.38 35.65 -24.86
C THR A 15 36.75 34.35 -24.40
N SER A 16 37.57 33.34 -24.14
CA SER A 16 37.16 32.07 -23.54
C SER A 16 36.97 32.23 -22.03
N ALA A 17 35.72 32.19 -21.56
CA ALA A 17 35.42 32.12 -20.13
C ALA A 17 35.44 30.65 -19.68
N VAL A 18 36.39 30.29 -18.81
CA VAL A 18 36.46 28.97 -18.17
C VAL A 18 35.48 28.98 -16.99
N ILE A 19 34.31 28.35 -17.15
CA ILE A 19 33.37 28.14 -16.06
C ILE A 19 33.83 26.90 -15.30
N LEU A 20 34.50 27.10 -14.15
CA LEU A 20 34.78 26.04 -13.19
C LEU A 20 33.48 25.67 -12.49
N GLY A 21 32.81 24.61 -12.97
CA GLY A 21 31.65 24.04 -12.31
C GLY A 21 32.04 23.44 -10.95
N SER A 22 31.44 23.93 -9.88
CA SER A 22 31.53 23.31 -8.55
C SER A 22 30.80 21.98 -8.57
N VAL A 23 31.52 20.89 -8.34
CA VAL A 23 30.92 19.56 -8.18
C VAL A 23 30.16 19.56 -6.85
N PRO A 24 28.86 19.23 -6.82
CA PRO A 24 28.12 19.14 -5.57
C PRO A 24 28.74 18.04 -4.70
N VAL A 25 29.27 18.43 -3.54
CA VAL A 25 29.79 17.49 -2.55
C VAL A 25 28.59 16.77 -1.93
N ALA A 26 28.53 15.45 -2.06
CA ALA A 26 27.51 14.63 -1.40
C ALA A 26 27.55 14.92 0.12
N GLN A 27 26.41 15.33 0.69
CA GLN A 27 26.34 15.57 2.13
C GLN A 27 26.57 14.27 2.90
N ALA A 28 27.43 14.34 3.91
CA ALA A 28 27.64 13.27 4.87
C ALA A 28 26.33 12.83 5.52
N ALA A 29 26.17 11.53 5.75
CA ALA A 29 25.08 11.00 6.56
C ALA A 29 25.37 11.27 8.04
N ASN A 30 24.53 12.07 8.69
CA ASN A 30 24.62 12.42 10.10
C ASN A 30 23.34 11.96 10.82
N VAL A 31 23.50 11.32 11.97
CA VAL A 31 22.39 10.95 12.85
C VAL A 31 21.86 12.21 13.54
N ILE A 32 20.55 12.44 13.42
CA ILE A 32 19.82 13.57 14.02
C ILE A 32 19.18 13.14 15.35
N ALA A 33 18.57 11.96 15.38
CA ALA A 33 17.81 11.46 16.53
C ALA A 33 17.74 9.93 16.54
N GLY A 34 17.18 9.37 17.61
CA GLY A 34 16.92 7.95 17.76
C GLY A 34 17.85 7.23 18.75
N PRO A 35 17.62 5.94 19.00
CA PRO A 35 16.68 5.07 18.27
C PRO A 35 15.21 5.45 18.51
N THR A 36 14.33 5.12 17.56
CA THR A 36 12.87 5.21 17.73
C THR A 36 12.40 4.21 18.78
N ASP A 37 11.89 4.73 19.89
CA ASP A 37 11.37 3.95 20.99
C ASP A 37 10.07 4.58 21.53
N ALA A 38 9.76 4.38 22.82
CA ALA A 38 8.59 5.00 23.43
C ALA A 38 8.66 6.55 23.45
N GLN A 39 9.86 7.14 23.44
CA GLN A 39 10.07 8.59 23.54
C GLN A 39 10.01 9.28 22.17
N PHE A 40 10.36 8.57 21.10
CA PHE A 40 10.39 9.12 19.74
C PHE A 40 9.58 8.27 18.76
N LYS A 41 8.47 8.84 18.28
CA LYS A 41 7.54 8.21 17.35
C LYS A 41 7.52 8.93 16.01
N ILE A 42 7.67 8.20 14.91
CA ILE A 42 7.57 8.77 13.56
C ILE A 42 6.18 9.37 13.27
N ALA A 43 5.12 8.85 13.89
CA ALA A 43 3.77 9.40 13.75
C ALA A 43 3.67 10.87 14.23
N ASN A 44 4.50 11.25 15.21
CA ASN A 44 4.54 12.59 15.78
C ASN A 44 5.42 13.57 14.98
N LEU A 45 6.08 13.10 13.92
CA LEU A 45 6.85 13.99 13.04
C LEU A 45 5.90 14.93 12.28
N PRO A 46 6.30 16.20 12.08
CA PRO A 46 5.59 17.09 11.18
C PRO A 46 5.69 16.57 9.73
N ASP A 47 4.96 17.20 8.82
CA ASP A 47 5.06 16.89 7.39
C ASP A 47 6.46 17.24 6.88
N GLY A 48 7.00 16.40 6.00
CA GLY A 48 8.35 16.58 5.49
C GLY A 48 9.03 15.31 5.00
N ASN A 49 10.34 15.43 4.75
CA ASN A 49 11.17 14.36 4.21
C ASN A 49 12.09 13.81 5.30
N TYR A 50 12.12 12.49 5.41
CA TYR A 50 12.80 11.79 6.47
C TYR A 50 13.63 10.64 5.92
N ARG A 51 14.68 10.28 6.68
CA ARG A 51 15.47 9.07 6.45
C ARG A 51 15.74 8.42 7.78
N PHE A 52 15.35 7.16 7.91
CA PHE A 52 15.56 6.34 9.08
C PHE A 52 16.37 5.11 8.68
N CYS A 53 17.34 4.68 9.50
CA CYS A 53 18.05 3.43 9.23
C CYS A 53 18.20 2.59 10.51
N SER A 54 18.25 1.27 10.37
CA SER A 54 18.31 0.32 11.50
C SER A 54 19.58 0.46 12.33
N ASP A 55 20.68 0.87 11.71
CA ASP A 55 21.97 0.93 12.37
C ASP A 55 22.40 2.38 12.61
N ARG A 56 23.19 2.58 13.66
CA ARG A 56 24.02 3.77 13.84
C ARG A 56 25.36 3.55 13.15
N PRO A 57 25.87 4.48 12.34
CA PRO A 57 27.15 4.27 11.70
C PRO A 57 28.27 4.43 12.74
N PRO A 58 29.43 3.77 12.57
CA PRO A 58 30.61 4.05 13.37
C PRO A 58 30.98 5.54 13.28
N SER A 59 31.49 6.13 14.37
CA SER A 59 31.70 7.59 14.50
C SER A 59 32.62 8.22 13.45
N ASP A 60 33.47 7.40 12.82
CA ASP A 60 34.42 7.77 11.78
C ASP A 60 33.84 7.65 10.35
N VAL A 61 32.68 7.01 10.19
CA VAL A 61 32.12 6.70 8.87
C VAL A 61 30.92 7.58 8.55
N LYS A 62 31.10 8.49 7.60
CA LYS A 62 30.08 9.44 7.11
C LYS A 62 29.09 8.81 6.11
N ARG A 63 28.61 7.60 6.38
CA ARG A 63 27.72 6.84 5.49
C ARG A 63 26.52 6.27 6.25
N VAL A 64 25.43 6.00 5.53
CA VAL A 64 24.30 5.26 6.10
C VAL A 64 24.69 3.79 6.31
N SER A 65 24.16 3.18 7.36
CA SER A 65 24.39 1.76 7.72
C SER A 65 23.06 1.05 7.96
N GLY A 66 23.07 -0.27 7.80
CA GLY A 66 21.88 -1.10 7.94
C GLY A 66 20.91 -0.94 6.78
N VAL A 67 19.64 -1.23 7.05
CA VAL A 67 18.55 -0.99 6.11
C VAL A 67 17.91 0.37 6.38
N CYS A 68 17.53 1.08 5.32
CA CYS A 68 17.02 2.43 5.44
C CYS A 68 15.61 2.57 4.86
N PHE A 69 14.83 3.46 5.45
CA PHE A 69 13.56 3.94 4.91
C PHE A 69 13.65 5.45 4.70
N ARG A 70 13.55 5.89 3.45
CA ARG A 70 13.52 7.31 3.06
C ARG A 70 12.13 7.65 2.56
N PHE A 71 11.43 8.55 3.25
CA PHE A 71 10.02 8.80 2.98
C PHE A 71 9.61 10.26 3.13
N GLN A 72 8.53 10.60 2.45
CA GLN A 72 7.75 11.82 2.64
C GLN A 72 6.56 11.50 3.55
N LYS A 73 6.25 12.40 4.49
CA LYS A 73 5.09 12.36 5.37
C LYS A 73 4.15 13.52 5.05
N ASP A 74 2.86 13.24 4.95
CA ASP A 74 1.77 14.20 4.77
C ASP A 74 0.58 13.78 5.65
N GLY A 75 0.44 14.41 6.82
CA GLY A 75 -0.46 13.93 7.86
C GLY A 75 -0.05 12.53 8.32
N GLU A 76 -0.97 11.57 8.28
CA GLU A 76 -0.69 10.17 8.61
C GLU A 76 -0.15 9.38 7.40
N ALA A 77 -0.27 9.94 6.19
CA ALA A 77 0.17 9.28 4.97
C ALA A 77 1.69 9.33 4.84
N ILE A 78 2.26 8.22 4.39
CA ILE A 78 3.68 8.07 4.10
C ILE A 78 3.86 7.49 2.70
N THR A 79 4.84 8.01 1.97
CA THR A 79 5.36 7.37 0.75
C THR A 79 6.87 7.41 0.74
N GLY A 80 7.53 6.30 0.43
CA GLY A 80 8.99 6.24 0.49
C GLY A 80 9.61 4.97 -0.07
N ASP A 81 10.94 4.96 -0.14
CA ASP A 81 11.72 3.77 -0.49
C ASP A 81 12.25 3.12 0.79
N TYR A 82 11.97 1.83 0.97
CA TYR A 82 12.70 0.96 1.89
C TYR A 82 13.79 0.23 1.11
N TYR A 83 15.06 0.38 1.51
CA TYR A 83 16.19 0.00 0.67
C TYR A 83 17.46 -0.37 1.46
N TYR A 84 18.29 -1.17 0.82
CA TYR A 84 19.62 -1.55 1.28
C TYR A 84 20.65 -0.69 0.55
N PRO A 85 21.32 0.27 1.22
CA PRO A 85 22.17 1.28 0.56
C PRO A 85 23.27 0.74 -0.36
N TYR A 86 23.69 -0.52 -0.18
CA TYR A 86 24.81 -1.13 -0.91
C TYR A 86 24.46 -2.38 -1.70
N GLU A 87 23.19 -2.83 -1.68
CA GLU A 87 22.77 -4.06 -2.38
C GLU A 87 21.90 -3.75 -3.59
N GLY A 88 21.34 -2.54 -3.68
CA GLY A 88 20.45 -2.13 -4.77
C GLY A 88 19.03 -2.66 -4.65
N SER A 89 18.76 -3.56 -3.69
CA SER A 89 17.42 -4.01 -3.34
C SER A 89 16.61 -2.88 -2.73
N SER A 90 15.40 -2.63 -3.26
CA SER A 90 14.48 -1.63 -2.75
C SER A 90 13.03 -1.97 -3.05
N ILE A 91 12.15 -1.48 -2.19
CA ILE A 91 10.69 -1.57 -2.34
C ILE A 91 10.11 -0.20 -2.02
N CYS A 92 9.29 0.32 -2.93
CA CYS A 92 8.54 1.55 -2.67
C CYS A 92 7.33 1.21 -1.83
N LEU A 93 7.13 1.94 -0.72
CA LEU A 93 6.01 1.76 0.19
C LEU A 93 5.11 3.00 0.16
N THR A 94 3.79 2.75 0.18
CA THR A 94 2.76 3.78 0.43
C THR A 94 1.84 3.27 1.51
N GLY A 95 1.45 4.11 2.47
CA GLY A 95 0.65 3.65 3.61
C GLY A 95 0.36 4.72 4.64
N GLN A 96 -0.10 4.28 5.80
CA GLN A 96 -0.41 5.09 6.96
C GLN A 96 0.54 4.79 8.10
N VAL A 97 0.86 5.81 8.89
CA VAL A 97 1.76 5.70 10.04
C VAL A 97 0.97 5.58 11.35
N ASN A 98 1.32 4.61 12.18
CA ASN A 98 0.81 4.46 13.54
C ASN A 98 1.96 4.19 14.51
N GLY A 99 2.30 5.17 15.35
CA GLY A 99 3.45 5.10 16.23
C GLY A 99 4.77 5.01 15.47
N ASN A 100 5.38 3.83 15.47
CA ASN A 100 6.63 3.49 14.76
C ASN A 100 6.43 2.44 13.66
N THR A 101 5.19 2.21 13.26
CA THR A 101 4.81 1.23 12.25
C THR A 101 4.17 1.93 11.07
N VAL A 102 4.47 1.46 9.86
CA VAL A 102 3.81 1.89 8.62
C VAL A 102 3.08 0.69 8.03
N SER A 103 1.78 0.82 7.85
CA SER A 103 0.92 -0.19 7.23
C SER A 103 0.42 0.31 5.88
N GLY A 104 0.52 -0.51 4.83
CA GLY A 104 0.05 -0.13 3.50
C GLY A 104 0.43 -1.14 2.43
N GLN A 105 1.04 -0.67 1.35
CA GLN A 105 1.35 -1.47 0.16
C GLN A 105 2.81 -1.33 -0.24
N GLY A 106 3.27 -2.29 -1.06
CA GLY A 106 4.64 -2.31 -1.56
C GLY A 106 4.72 -2.51 -3.07
N LEU A 107 5.70 -1.87 -3.71
CA LEU A 107 6.07 -2.11 -5.10
C LEU A 107 7.57 -2.41 -5.18
N GLU A 108 7.91 -3.67 -5.39
CA GLU A 108 9.28 -4.10 -5.64
C GLU A 108 9.54 -4.12 -7.14
N ARG A 109 10.61 -3.46 -7.57
CA ARG A 109 11.04 -3.42 -8.97
C ARG A 109 12.32 -4.23 -9.11
N PHE A 110 12.37 -5.07 -10.13
CA PHE A 110 13.53 -5.91 -10.39
C PHE A 110 13.90 -5.88 -11.87
N SER A 111 15.11 -6.37 -12.15
CA SER A 111 15.65 -6.40 -13.50
C SER A 111 14.74 -7.20 -14.45
N ILE A 112 14.67 -6.79 -15.72
CA ILE A 112 13.86 -7.46 -16.76
C ILE A 112 14.21 -8.96 -16.90
N ASN A 113 15.47 -9.31 -16.63
CA ASN A 113 15.97 -10.68 -16.71
C ASN A 113 15.80 -11.48 -15.41
N SER A 114 15.23 -10.88 -14.36
CA SER A 114 14.94 -11.54 -13.10
C SER A 114 13.50 -12.08 -13.10
N ALA A 115 13.30 -13.20 -12.40
CA ALA A 115 11.97 -13.68 -12.04
C ALA A 115 11.50 -12.97 -10.75
N PRO A 116 10.19 -12.88 -10.49
CA PRO A 116 9.68 -12.54 -9.16
C PRO A 116 10.27 -13.48 -8.09
N PRO A 117 10.36 -13.05 -6.82
CA PRO A 117 10.67 -13.94 -5.70
C PRO A 117 9.70 -15.12 -5.64
N ASP A 118 10.13 -16.33 -5.27
CA ASP A 118 9.28 -17.54 -5.31
C ASP A 118 8.10 -17.49 -4.32
N ASP A 119 8.23 -16.70 -3.27
CA ASP A 119 7.25 -16.52 -2.18
C ASP A 119 6.32 -15.32 -2.38
N PHE A 120 6.42 -14.62 -3.51
CA PHE A 120 5.71 -13.37 -3.69
C PHE A 120 4.18 -13.50 -3.62
N ASP A 121 3.60 -14.69 -3.79
CA ASP A 121 2.14 -14.91 -3.80
C ASP A 121 1.56 -15.44 -2.48
N GLN A 122 2.37 -15.54 -1.42
CA GLN A 122 1.92 -15.98 -0.10
C GLN A 122 0.82 -15.08 0.47
N THR A 123 -0.21 -15.68 1.07
CA THR A 123 -1.38 -14.94 1.57
C THR A 123 -1.20 -14.31 2.94
N SER A 124 -0.32 -14.87 3.79
CA SER A 124 0.01 -14.31 5.10
C SER A 124 1.12 -13.29 5.00
N LEU A 125 1.14 -12.34 5.94
CA LEU A 125 2.33 -11.51 6.16
C LEU A 125 3.53 -12.42 6.47
N HIS A 126 4.64 -12.15 5.80
CA HIS A 126 5.92 -12.81 5.98
C HIS A 126 7.03 -11.81 5.75
N ASP A 127 8.20 -12.06 6.33
CA ASP A 127 9.35 -11.16 6.20
C ASP A 127 9.77 -11.02 4.74
N TRP A 128 9.82 -9.79 4.22
CA TRP A 128 10.36 -9.50 2.89
C TRP A 128 11.84 -9.88 2.78
N ARG A 129 12.55 -9.74 3.91
CA ARG A 129 13.99 -10.01 4.04
C ARG A 129 14.31 -10.52 5.46
N PRO A 130 15.43 -11.25 5.66
CA PRO A 130 15.72 -11.95 6.91
C PRO A 130 15.81 -11.08 8.17
N GLU A 131 15.95 -9.76 8.06
CA GLU A 131 16.03 -8.85 9.20
C GLU A 131 14.68 -8.65 9.91
N GLY A 132 13.55 -8.95 9.24
CA GLY A 132 12.21 -8.94 9.84
C GLY A 132 11.66 -7.56 10.19
N PHE A 133 12.18 -6.48 9.58
CA PHE A 133 11.62 -5.14 9.76
C PHE A 133 10.42 -4.86 8.84
N LEU A 134 10.40 -5.49 7.66
CA LEU A 134 9.33 -5.33 6.68
C LEU A 134 8.69 -6.68 6.43
N GLU A 135 7.41 -6.79 6.77
CA GLU A 135 6.57 -7.91 6.36
C GLU A 135 5.75 -7.53 5.14
N ILE A 136 5.57 -8.44 4.21
CA ILE A 136 4.76 -8.30 3.00
C ILE A 136 3.75 -9.43 2.94
N GLY A 137 2.59 -9.16 2.33
CA GLY A 137 1.60 -10.20 2.05
C GLY A 137 1.59 -10.56 0.58
N ARG A 138 0.40 -10.90 0.07
CA ARG A 138 0.26 -11.37 -1.31
C ARG A 138 0.66 -10.31 -2.33
N GLY A 139 1.65 -10.66 -3.13
CA GLY A 139 2.12 -9.97 -4.31
C GLY A 139 1.39 -10.40 -5.58
N VAL A 140 1.39 -9.50 -6.56
CA VAL A 140 0.96 -9.76 -7.94
C VAL A 140 2.06 -9.27 -8.86
N ALA A 141 2.52 -10.14 -9.76
CA ALA A 141 3.47 -9.74 -10.79
C ALA A 141 2.78 -8.75 -11.74
N VAL A 142 3.40 -7.59 -11.93
CA VAL A 142 2.92 -6.51 -12.77
C VAL A 142 4.00 -6.13 -13.77
N SER A 143 3.57 -5.76 -14.98
CA SER A 143 4.47 -5.23 -16.01
C SER A 143 4.38 -3.71 -15.97
N ASP A 144 5.48 -3.04 -15.64
CA ASP A 144 5.53 -1.59 -15.63
C ASP A 144 5.82 -1.05 -17.03
N ARG A 145 4.75 -0.74 -17.78
CA ARG A 145 4.88 -0.01 -19.04
C ARG A 145 5.00 1.48 -18.72
N PRO A 146 6.01 2.20 -19.26
CA PRO A 146 6.74 1.91 -20.49
C PRO A 146 8.20 1.42 -20.31
N ALA A 147 8.61 1.01 -19.11
CA ALA A 147 10.03 0.78 -18.78
C ALA A 147 10.54 -0.65 -19.01
N ASP A 148 9.70 -1.58 -19.49
CA ASP A 148 9.97 -3.03 -19.53
C ASP A 148 10.49 -3.59 -18.19
N GLN A 149 10.23 -2.87 -17.09
CA GLN A 149 10.57 -3.32 -15.74
C GLN A 149 9.50 -4.27 -15.27
N LYS A 150 9.94 -5.41 -14.75
CA LYS A 150 9.06 -6.30 -14.00
C LYS A 150 8.99 -5.79 -12.56
N ALA A 151 7.79 -5.84 -12.01
CA ALA A 151 7.58 -5.48 -10.63
C ALA A 151 6.62 -6.47 -9.95
N VAL A 152 6.69 -6.54 -8.63
CA VAL A 152 5.68 -7.18 -7.80
C VAL A 152 4.99 -6.09 -7.02
N ARG A 153 3.65 -6.04 -7.13
CA ARG A 153 2.81 -5.23 -6.26
C ARG A 153 2.33 -6.07 -5.08
N TYR A 154 2.85 -5.80 -3.90
CA TYR A 154 2.40 -6.36 -2.64
C TYR A 154 1.18 -5.60 -2.12
N ARG A 155 0.08 -6.33 -1.90
CA ARG A 155 -1.20 -5.76 -1.48
C ARG A 155 -1.23 -5.31 -0.03
N SER A 156 -0.33 -5.85 0.78
CA SER A 156 -0.15 -5.49 2.18
C SER A 156 1.35 -5.47 2.50
N ALA A 157 1.75 -4.47 3.26
CA ALA A 157 3.10 -4.28 3.78
C ALA A 157 2.98 -3.72 5.21
N LEU A 158 3.79 -4.26 6.11
CA LEU A 158 3.90 -3.80 7.49
C LEU A 158 5.38 -3.55 7.81
N LEU A 159 5.76 -2.27 7.87
CA LEU A 159 7.11 -1.85 8.19
C LEU A 159 7.18 -1.43 9.66
N ASN A 160 8.01 -2.10 10.43
CA ASN A 160 8.32 -1.74 11.81
C ASN A 160 9.64 -0.97 11.86
N LEU A 161 9.56 0.33 12.17
CA LEU A 161 10.71 1.19 12.36
C LEU A 161 11.16 1.28 13.82
N HIS A 162 10.75 0.38 14.71
CA HIS A 162 11.28 0.37 16.08
C HIS A 162 12.80 0.16 16.08
N ASN A 163 13.50 0.92 16.92
CA ASN A 163 14.95 0.97 17.01
C ASN A 163 15.72 1.58 15.82
N PHE A 164 15.04 2.27 14.89
CA PHE A 164 15.70 2.98 13.81
C PHE A 164 16.22 4.35 14.26
N TYR A 165 17.32 4.78 13.68
CA TYR A 165 17.92 6.10 13.88
C TYR A 165 17.49 7.04 12.78
N GLN A 166 17.11 8.27 13.14
CA GLN A 166 16.86 9.32 12.16
C GLN A 166 18.19 9.90 11.67
N TYR A 167 18.35 9.98 10.36
CA TYR A 167 19.44 10.64 9.69
C TYR A 167 18.95 11.93 9.03
N ASN A 168 19.88 12.84 8.69
CA ASN A 168 19.56 13.89 7.72
C ASN A 168 19.00 13.25 6.44
N ALA A 169 17.99 13.86 5.82
CA ALA A 169 17.35 13.30 4.62
C ALA A 169 18.35 13.17 3.44
N GLY A 170 19.40 13.98 3.44
CA GLY A 170 20.38 14.05 2.36
C GLY A 170 19.85 14.89 1.19
N THR A 171 20.43 14.70 0.01
CA THR A 171 20.07 15.43 -1.21
C THR A 171 19.10 14.67 -2.11
N VAL A 172 18.92 13.37 -1.88
CA VAL A 172 17.98 12.54 -2.62
C VAL A 172 16.62 12.65 -1.94
N LEU A 173 15.62 13.14 -2.68
CA LEU A 173 14.27 13.23 -2.18
C LEU A 173 13.60 11.84 -2.17
N PRO A 174 12.73 11.55 -1.18
CA PRO A 174 11.83 10.41 -1.28
C PRO A 174 10.92 10.52 -2.51
N PRO A 175 10.42 9.40 -3.05
CA PRO A 175 9.36 9.44 -4.05
C PRO A 175 8.09 10.05 -3.44
N SER A 176 7.38 10.85 -4.22
CA SER A 176 6.06 11.39 -3.83
C SER A 176 4.91 10.42 -4.11
N ARG A 177 5.18 9.35 -4.86
CA ARG A 177 4.24 8.28 -5.17
C ARG A 177 5.00 7.01 -5.53
N CYS A 178 4.48 5.87 -5.14
CA CYS A 178 4.86 4.61 -5.78
C CYS A 178 4.10 4.55 -7.10
N ASN A 179 4.78 4.70 -8.24
CA ASN A 179 4.15 4.53 -9.55
C ASN A 179 3.75 3.05 -9.67
N LEU A 180 2.55 2.72 -9.20
CA LEU A 180 1.93 1.43 -9.36
C LEU A 180 1.46 1.34 -10.82
N PRO A 181 1.97 0.40 -11.62
CA PRO A 181 1.31 0.11 -12.88
C PRO A 181 -0.13 -0.32 -12.56
N THR A 182 -1.13 0.31 -13.20
CA THR A 182 -2.54 -0.08 -13.10
C THR A 182 -2.64 -1.58 -13.31
N THR A 183 -2.97 -2.32 -12.25
CA THR A 183 -3.28 -3.74 -12.38
C THR A 183 -4.57 -3.84 -13.16
N ARG A 184 -4.49 -4.31 -14.40
CA ARG A 184 -5.71 -4.74 -15.11
C ARG A 184 -6.37 -5.85 -14.30
N ALA A 185 -7.64 -5.60 -13.99
CA ALA A 185 -8.61 -6.44 -13.31
C ALA A 185 -8.51 -6.45 -11.77
N ALA A 186 -9.19 -5.48 -11.15
CA ALA A 186 -10.12 -5.80 -10.08
C ALA A 186 -10.86 -7.12 -10.42
N SER A 187 -11.12 -7.95 -9.43
CA SER A 187 -11.97 -9.15 -9.58
C SER A 187 -13.14 -8.85 -10.52
N PRO A 188 -13.50 -9.76 -11.45
CA PRO A 188 -14.47 -9.48 -12.53
C PRO A 188 -15.67 -8.75 -11.97
N THR A 189 -15.99 -7.56 -12.51
CA THR A 189 -17.08 -6.69 -12.04
C THR A 189 -18.29 -7.54 -11.67
N PRO A 190 -18.86 -7.36 -10.46
CA PRO A 190 -19.81 -8.34 -9.95
C PRO A 190 -21.02 -8.24 -10.85
N ASP A 191 -21.50 -9.39 -11.32
CA ASP A 191 -22.68 -9.42 -12.15
C ASP A 191 -23.86 -8.94 -11.32
N ARG A 192 -24.46 -7.80 -11.74
CA ARG A 192 -25.57 -7.17 -11.02
C ARG A 192 -26.76 -8.10 -10.86
N GLU A 193 -26.93 -9.08 -11.74
CA GLU A 193 -28.01 -10.06 -11.65
C GLU A 193 -27.85 -11.01 -10.45
N ASN A 194 -26.63 -11.17 -9.94
CA ASN A 194 -26.32 -12.02 -8.79
C ASN A 194 -26.09 -11.22 -7.48
N LEU A 195 -26.48 -9.94 -7.47
CA LEU A 195 -26.36 -9.08 -6.30
C LEU A 195 -27.71 -8.86 -5.63
N ARG A 196 -27.76 -9.09 -4.33
CA ARG A 196 -28.94 -8.84 -3.51
C ARG A 196 -28.66 -7.75 -2.49
N GLU A 197 -29.44 -6.68 -2.53
CA GLU A 197 -29.35 -5.63 -1.50
C GLU A 197 -29.80 -6.19 -0.14
N VAL A 198 -28.96 -6.01 0.89
CA VAL A 198 -29.19 -6.49 2.26
C VAL A 198 -29.26 -5.35 3.29
N GLY A 199 -28.99 -4.12 2.86
CA GLY A 199 -29.16 -2.90 3.66
C GLY A 199 -28.27 -1.75 3.16
N GLU A 200 -28.11 -0.71 3.97
CA GLU A 200 -27.31 0.49 3.65
C GLU A 200 -26.16 0.69 4.64
N SER A 201 -24.99 1.09 4.16
CA SER A 201 -23.80 1.25 4.99
C SER A 201 -23.77 2.55 5.77
N ALA A 202 -23.66 2.45 7.10
CA ALA A 202 -23.43 3.59 7.98
C ALA A 202 -22.02 4.22 7.81
N PHE A 203 -21.06 3.48 7.24
CA PHE A 203 -19.68 3.93 7.07
C PHE A 203 -19.43 4.64 5.73
N TYR A 204 -20.28 4.37 4.74
CA TYR A 204 -20.17 4.91 3.39
C TYR A 204 -21.39 5.77 3.06
N ASN A 205 -21.75 6.72 3.93
CA ASN A 205 -22.81 7.71 3.66
C ASN A 205 -24.16 7.12 3.16
N GLY A 206 -24.54 5.93 3.63
CA GLY A 206 -25.78 5.27 3.21
C GLY A 206 -25.68 4.46 1.92
N GLU A 207 -24.48 4.23 1.37
CA GLU A 207 -24.31 3.40 0.17
C GLU A 207 -24.90 1.98 0.38
N PRO A 208 -25.64 1.44 -0.60
CA PRO A 208 -26.21 0.10 -0.48
C PRO A 208 -25.13 -0.98 -0.30
N ILE A 209 -25.47 -1.97 0.51
CA ILE A 209 -24.69 -3.18 0.74
C ILE A 209 -25.37 -4.33 0.01
N TYR A 210 -24.60 -5.00 -0.84
CA TYR A 210 -25.05 -6.14 -1.61
C TYR A 210 -24.42 -7.42 -1.09
N LEU A 211 -25.21 -8.48 -0.93
CA LEU A 211 -24.74 -9.86 -0.88
C LEU A 211 -24.41 -10.30 -2.31
N ASP A 212 -23.20 -10.83 -2.52
CA ASP A 212 -22.82 -11.50 -3.76
C ASP A 212 -23.25 -12.96 -3.71
N GLU A 213 -24.35 -13.31 -4.40
CA GLU A 213 -24.92 -14.65 -4.35
C GLU A 213 -23.99 -15.69 -4.99
N THR A 214 -23.09 -15.29 -5.89
CA THR A 214 -22.09 -16.19 -6.49
C THR A 214 -20.98 -16.58 -5.53
N SER A 215 -20.82 -15.82 -4.44
CA SER A 215 -19.80 -16.06 -3.41
C SER A 215 -20.24 -17.06 -2.33
N ILE A 216 -21.51 -17.49 -2.34
CA ILE A 216 -22.07 -18.39 -1.33
C ILE A 216 -21.52 -19.80 -1.55
N THR A 217 -20.78 -20.32 -0.57
CA THR A 217 -20.19 -21.66 -0.60
C THR A 217 -20.43 -22.38 0.72
N ALA A 218 -20.94 -23.62 0.66
CA ALA A 218 -21.04 -24.48 1.84
C ALA A 218 -19.64 -24.91 2.31
N VAL A 219 -19.40 -24.85 3.62
CA VAL A 219 -18.14 -25.26 4.27
C VAL A 219 -18.33 -26.25 5.41
N GLY A 220 -19.58 -26.61 5.69
CA GLY A 220 -20.02 -27.62 6.64
C GLY A 220 -21.52 -27.88 6.47
N ASP A 221 -22.11 -28.75 7.30
CA ASP A 221 -23.51 -29.17 7.15
C ASP A 221 -24.52 -28.02 7.30
N GLN A 222 -24.20 -27.03 8.13
CA GLN A 222 -25.01 -25.81 8.35
C GLN A 222 -24.16 -24.54 8.26
N GLU A 223 -22.97 -24.64 7.67
CA GLU A 223 -22.02 -23.54 7.63
C GLU A 223 -21.74 -23.07 6.21
N TYR A 224 -21.72 -21.75 6.02
CA TYR A 224 -21.54 -21.10 4.73
C TYR A 224 -20.48 -20.01 4.80
N ARG A 225 -19.73 -19.83 3.72
CA ARG A 225 -18.93 -18.62 3.47
C ARG A 225 -19.64 -17.78 2.41
N TYR A 226 -19.60 -16.47 2.56
CA TYR A 226 -20.19 -15.52 1.61
C TYR A 226 -19.49 -14.16 1.69
N GLN A 227 -19.77 -13.30 0.71
CA GLN A 227 -19.22 -11.95 0.62
C GLN A 227 -20.31 -10.90 0.51
N THR A 228 -20.10 -9.75 1.16
CA THR A 228 -20.87 -8.53 0.87
C THR A 228 -19.99 -7.48 0.23
N LEU A 229 -20.62 -6.61 -0.56
CA LEU A 229 -20.00 -5.56 -1.35
C LEU A 229 -20.67 -4.22 -1.05
N ILE A 230 -19.89 -3.13 -1.04
CA ILE A 230 -20.38 -1.75 -0.92
C ILE A 230 -19.88 -0.94 -2.12
N GLY A 231 -20.71 -0.03 -2.64
CA GLY A 231 -20.33 0.89 -3.72
C GLY A 231 -20.21 0.22 -5.09
N VAL A 232 -21.16 -0.67 -5.42
CA VAL A 232 -21.22 -1.34 -6.73
C VAL A 232 -21.59 -0.32 -7.83
N PRO A 233 -20.90 -0.30 -8.99
CA PRO A 233 -19.99 -1.33 -9.52
C PRO A 233 -18.51 -1.17 -9.10
N ASP A 234 -18.15 -0.04 -8.52
CA ASP A 234 -16.74 0.34 -8.26
C ASP A 234 -16.13 -0.42 -7.06
N ARG A 235 -16.96 -1.07 -6.24
CA ARG A 235 -16.61 -1.92 -5.09
C ARG A 235 -15.75 -1.20 -4.06
N LEU A 236 -16.27 -0.17 -3.40
CA LEU A 236 -15.56 0.53 -2.32
C LEU A 236 -15.13 -0.41 -1.17
N SER A 237 -15.89 -1.47 -0.90
CA SER A 237 -15.53 -2.47 0.11
C SER A 237 -16.06 -3.86 -0.23
N GLU A 238 -15.33 -4.90 0.19
CA GLU A 238 -15.72 -6.30 0.14
C GLU A 238 -15.44 -6.95 1.50
N THR A 239 -16.44 -7.55 2.13
CA THR A 239 -16.24 -8.28 3.40
C THR A 239 -16.64 -9.75 3.25
N GLU A 240 -15.76 -10.66 3.66
CA GLU A 240 -15.99 -12.11 3.66
C GLU A 240 -16.39 -12.58 5.06
N TYR A 241 -17.46 -13.36 5.13
CA TYR A 241 -18.03 -13.90 6.36
C TYR A 241 -18.05 -15.43 6.34
N ARG A 242 -18.06 -16.03 7.54
CA ARG A 242 -18.56 -17.39 7.79
C ARG A 242 -19.81 -17.30 8.67
N LEU A 243 -20.82 -18.05 8.28
CA LEU A 243 -22.12 -18.15 8.90
C LEU A 243 -22.36 -19.59 9.35
N ASP A 244 -23.01 -19.73 10.50
CA ASP A 244 -23.59 -20.97 11.00
C ASP A 244 -25.11 -20.77 11.08
N CYS A 245 -25.87 -21.57 10.30
CA CYS A 245 -27.32 -21.48 10.25
C CYS A 245 -28.01 -21.93 11.54
N ASP A 246 -27.32 -22.68 12.40
CA ASP A 246 -27.82 -23.00 13.75
C ASP A 246 -27.71 -21.81 14.71
N ASN A 247 -26.95 -20.76 14.35
CA ASN A 247 -26.75 -19.56 15.17
C ASN A 247 -26.69 -18.26 14.35
N LEU A 248 -27.87 -17.80 13.91
CA LEU A 248 -28.01 -16.56 13.14
C LEU A 248 -27.63 -15.28 13.90
N GLY A 249 -27.55 -15.31 15.24
CA GLY A 249 -27.24 -14.12 16.05
C GLY A 249 -25.81 -13.62 15.90
N THR A 250 -24.92 -14.43 15.32
CA THR A 250 -23.51 -14.09 15.13
C THR A 250 -23.00 -14.57 13.78
N VAL A 251 -22.04 -13.84 13.20
CA VAL A 251 -21.26 -14.31 12.05
C VAL A 251 -19.77 -14.06 12.33
N GLN A 252 -18.90 -14.84 11.71
CA GLN A 252 -17.46 -14.64 11.80
C GLN A 252 -17.00 -13.79 10.60
N VAL A 253 -16.50 -12.58 10.85
CA VAL A 253 -15.82 -11.77 9.83
C VAL A 253 -14.45 -12.38 9.62
N LEU A 254 -14.18 -12.86 8.41
CA LEU A 254 -12.90 -13.49 8.08
C LEU A 254 -11.91 -12.44 7.60
N ARG A 255 -12.36 -11.59 6.67
CA ARG A 255 -11.56 -10.49 6.13
C ARG A 255 -12.45 -9.36 5.60
N SER A 256 -11.95 -8.15 5.66
CA SER A 256 -12.48 -6.98 4.96
C SER A 256 -11.44 -6.46 3.97
N ARG A 257 -11.90 -5.98 2.83
CA ARG A 257 -11.10 -5.35 1.79
C ARG A 257 -11.71 -4.00 1.47
N TYR A 258 -10.85 -3.02 1.27
CA TYR A 258 -11.24 -1.67 0.92
C TYR A 258 -10.57 -1.30 -0.38
N TYR A 259 -11.30 -0.68 -1.30
CA TYR A 259 -10.79 -0.30 -2.60
C TYR A 259 -10.91 1.21 -2.78
N ASP A 260 -10.03 1.80 -3.58
CA ASP A 260 -10.15 3.19 -4.00
C ASP A 260 -11.18 3.36 -5.14
N SER A 261 -11.34 4.60 -5.60
CA SER A 261 -12.23 4.95 -6.71
C SER A 261 -11.85 4.33 -8.05
N ASP A 262 -10.62 3.84 -8.20
CA ASP A 262 -10.16 3.15 -9.42
C ASP A 262 -10.39 1.63 -9.33
N GLY A 263 -11.00 1.16 -8.22
CA GLY A 263 -11.23 -0.26 -7.95
C GLY A 263 -9.96 -1.00 -7.51
N ASP A 264 -8.91 -0.27 -7.17
CA ASP A 264 -7.66 -0.82 -6.66
C ASP A 264 -7.80 -1.08 -5.16
N LEU A 265 -7.48 -2.31 -4.76
CA LEU A 265 -7.47 -2.71 -3.36
C LEU A 265 -6.47 -1.82 -2.60
N GLN A 266 -6.91 -1.13 -1.56
CA GLN A 266 -6.13 -0.24 -0.70
C GLN A 266 -5.70 -0.93 0.59
N GLU A 267 -6.64 -1.60 1.26
CA GLU A 267 -6.41 -2.19 2.58
C GLU A 267 -7.08 -3.57 2.68
N VAL A 268 -6.44 -4.46 3.43
CA VAL A 268 -6.98 -5.77 3.81
C VAL A 268 -6.90 -5.89 5.32
N GLU A 269 -8.05 -6.00 5.96
CA GLU A 269 -8.16 -6.28 7.38
C GLU A 269 -8.48 -7.77 7.57
N VAL A 270 -7.54 -8.57 8.07
CA VAL A 270 -7.82 -9.96 8.45
C VAL A 270 -8.34 -9.97 9.87
N VAL A 271 -9.67 -10.04 10.01
CA VAL A 271 -10.32 -9.85 11.32
C VAL A 271 -10.41 -11.17 12.09
N ASN A 272 -10.79 -12.26 11.40
CA ASN A 272 -11.11 -13.57 11.98
C ASN A 272 -11.88 -13.51 13.32
N ARG A 273 -12.94 -12.69 13.38
CA ARG A 273 -13.64 -12.35 14.63
C ARG A 273 -15.15 -12.54 14.51
N ALA A 274 -15.76 -13.13 15.54
CA ALA A 274 -17.20 -13.18 15.67
C ALA A 274 -17.78 -11.78 15.94
N VAL A 275 -18.80 -11.39 15.18
CA VAL A 275 -19.53 -10.12 15.32
C VAL A 275 -21.03 -10.37 15.41
N PRO A 276 -21.79 -9.48 16.10
CA PRO A 276 -23.24 -9.59 16.16
C PRO A 276 -23.91 -9.46 14.79
N ALA A 277 -24.91 -10.30 14.56
CA ALA A 277 -25.79 -10.32 13.39
C ALA A 277 -27.25 -10.45 13.84
N GLU A 278 -27.67 -9.60 14.77
CA GLU A 278 -29.03 -9.59 15.31
C GLU A 278 -29.90 -8.57 14.58
N GLN A 279 -31.19 -8.88 14.41
CA GLN A 279 -32.21 -7.89 14.05
C GLN A 279 -32.49 -7.01 15.26
N ARG A 280 -32.21 -5.72 15.13
CA ARG A 280 -32.56 -4.69 16.11
C ARG A 280 -33.65 -3.79 15.54
N ASP A 281 -34.70 -3.59 16.32
CA ASP A 281 -35.75 -2.59 16.08
C ASP A 281 -35.20 -1.19 16.34
N THR A 282 -34.31 -0.75 15.46
CA THR A 282 -33.83 0.63 15.43
C THR A 282 -34.25 1.26 14.11
N PRO A 283 -34.65 2.55 14.12
CA PRO A 283 -35.04 3.25 12.89
C PRO A 283 -33.88 3.42 11.88
N TYR A 284 -32.65 3.09 12.27
CA TYR A 284 -31.47 3.15 11.42
C TYR A 284 -30.99 1.75 11.05
N ALA A 285 -30.55 1.57 9.80
CA ALA A 285 -29.85 0.37 9.37
C ALA A 285 -28.55 0.23 10.16
N THR A 286 -28.45 -0.79 11.01
CA THR A 286 -27.21 -1.10 11.72
C THR A 286 -26.41 -2.17 10.98
N PRO A 287 -25.07 -2.21 11.16
CA PRO A 287 -24.25 -3.32 10.64
C PRO A 287 -24.75 -4.71 11.07
N SER A 288 -25.37 -4.78 12.26
CA SER A 288 -25.99 -6.00 12.77
C SER A 288 -27.18 -6.45 11.91
N ASN A 289 -28.06 -5.51 11.54
CA ASN A 289 -29.25 -5.80 10.73
C ASN A 289 -28.86 -6.27 9.32
N GLN A 290 -27.85 -5.66 8.70
CA GLN A 290 -27.39 -6.05 7.36
C GLN A 290 -26.86 -7.49 7.34
N ARG A 291 -26.03 -7.84 8.34
CA ARG A 291 -25.52 -9.21 8.50
C ARG A 291 -26.64 -10.20 8.76
N TYR A 292 -27.60 -9.84 9.62
CA TYR A 292 -28.78 -10.67 9.87
C TYR A 292 -29.58 -10.94 8.59
N ASN A 293 -29.84 -9.89 7.78
CA ASN A 293 -30.59 -10.02 6.53
C ASN A 293 -29.89 -10.96 5.53
N ALA A 294 -28.57 -10.81 5.36
CA ALA A 294 -27.78 -11.70 4.51
C ALA A 294 -27.80 -13.14 5.04
N SER A 295 -27.55 -13.34 6.34
CA SER A 295 -27.54 -14.65 6.97
C SER A 295 -28.88 -15.38 6.85
N ARG A 296 -29.98 -14.67 7.11
CA ARG A 296 -31.33 -15.22 6.99
C ARG A 296 -31.61 -15.66 5.54
N TYR A 297 -31.29 -14.83 4.55
CA TYR A 297 -31.47 -15.20 3.15
C TYR A 297 -30.70 -16.49 2.80
N ILE A 298 -29.43 -16.58 3.20
CA ILE A 298 -28.59 -17.76 2.90
C ILE A 298 -29.18 -19.01 3.55
N CYS A 299 -29.54 -18.96 4.83
CA CYS A 299 -30.08 -20.13 5.51
C CYS A 299 -31.47 -20.54 4.98
N ASP A 300 -32.34 -19.57 4.66
CA ASP A 300 -33.65 -19.85 4.07
C ASP A 300 -33.53 -20.52 2.68
N ALA A 301 -32.57 -20.06 1.86
CA ALA A 301 -32.42 -20.51 0.47
C ALA A 301 -31.53 -21.76 0.30
N TYR A 302 -30.53 -21.96 1.15
CA TYR A 302 -29.49 -22.99 0.95
C TYR A 302 -29.47 -24.09 2.00
N ALA A 303 -29.92 -23.84 3.25
CA ALA A 303 -29.82 -24.83 4.33
C ALA A 303 -30.90 -25.94 4.29
N GLN A 304 -31.85 -25.88 3.36
CA GLN A 304 -32.97 -26.83 3.24
C GLN A 304 -32.68 -28.07 2.39
N ASN A 305 -31.44 -28.28 1.94
CA ASN A 305 -31.02 -29.47 1.18
C ASN A 305 -29.93 -30.24 1.91
#